data_AF-A0A3S1JRP9-F1
#
_entry.id   AF-A0A3S1JRP9-F1
#
_cell.length_a   1.000
_cell.length_b   1.000
_cell.length_c   1.000
_cell.angle_alpha   90.00
_cell.angle_beta   90.00
_cell.angle_gamma   90.00
#
_symmetry.space_group_name_H-M   'P 1'
#
loop_
_entity.id
_entity.type
_entity.pdbx_description
1 polymer ?
#
loop_
_entity_poly.entity_id
_entity_poly.type
_entity_poly.pdbx_seq_one_letter_code
_entity_poly.pdbx_strand_id
1 'polypeptide(L)'
;MSGFILAIDQGTTSSRAILFDPEMKVVGSGQKEFTQHYPASGWVEHDPEEIWSSVVATVKAAMNSAGRDASDVAAIGITNQRET
;
A
#
# COMPACT_ATOMS: atom_id res chain seq x y z
N MET A 1 17.77 10.69 13.41
CA MET A 1 17.24 9.33 13.23
C MET A 1 15.95 9.46 12.44
N SER A 2 15.79 8.71 11.36
CA SER A 2 14.48 8.55 10.72
C SER A 2 13.49 8.01 11.74
N GLY A 3 12.26 8.53 11.74
CA GLY A 3 11.23 8.11 12.69
C GLY A 3 9.88 7.87 12.03
N PHE A 4 9.81 7.95 10.69
CA PHE A 4 8.56 7.69 9.97
C PHE A 4 8.38 6.18 9.77
N ILE A 5 7.13 5.74 9.86
CA ILE A 5 6.74 4.35 9.62
C ILE A 5 5.84 4.30 8.40
N LEU A 6 6.19 3.49 7.41
CA LEU A 6 5.35 3.25 6.23
C LEU A 6 4.53 1.98 6.48
N ALA A 7 3.21 2.08 6.44
CA ALA A 7 2.31 0.93 6.47
C ALA A 7 1.77 0.64 5.06
N ILE A 8 1.92 -0.59 4.60
CA ILE A 8 1.33 -1.11 3.37
C ILE A 8 0.17 -2.02 3.76
N ASP A 9 -1.01 -1.73 3.23
CA ASP A 9 -2.23 -2.50 3.40
C ASP A 9 -2.70 -2.97 2.02
N GLN A 10 -2.39 -4.22 1.69
CA GLN A 10 -2.80 -4.85 0.45
C GLN A 10 -4.18 -5.49 0.67
N GLY A 11 -5.24 -4.80 0.31
CA GLY A 11 -6.61 -5.28 0.42
C GLY A 11 -7.05 -6.10 -0.80
N THR A 12 -8.29 -6.60 -0.75
CA THR A 12 -8.87 -7.41 -1.83
C THR A 12 -9.15 -6.62 -3.09
N THR A 13 -9.66 -5.39 -2.96
CA THR A 13 -10.04 -4.56 -4.11
C THR A 13 -9.09 -3.39 -4.36
N SER A 14 -8.21 -3.09 -3.40
CA SER A 14 -7.27 -1.98 -3.51
C SER A 14 -6.05 -2.20 -2.63
N SER A 15 -4.93 -1.61 -3.04
CA SER A 15 -3.77 -1.42 -2.18
C SER A 15 -3.81 -0.02 -1.58
N ARG A 16 -3.29 0.11 -0.36
CA ARG A 16 -3.11 1.38 0.33
C ARG A 16 -1.73 1.45 0.95
N ALA A 17 -1.14 2.64 0.97
CA ALA A 17 0.06 2.94 1.74
C ALA A 17 -0.20 4.20 2.59
N ILE A 18 0.27 4.19 3.84
CA ILE A 18 0.11 5.29 4.79
C ILE A 18 1.45 5.56 5.44
N LEU A 19 1.88 6.81 5.46
CA LEU A 19 3.08 7.25 6.16
C LEU A 19 2.69 7.89 7.49
N PHE A 20 3.27 7.39 8.57
CA PHE A 20 3.11 7.90 9.92
C PHE A 20 4.37 8.64 10.37
N ASP A 21 4.19 9.78 11.04
CA ASP A 21 5.29 10.49 11.73
C ASP A 21 5.64 9.82 13.08
N PRO A 22 6.69 10.26 13.79
CA PRO A 22 7.08 9.69 15.08
C PRO A 22 5.99 9.78 16.17
N GLU A 23 5.06 10.71 16.04
CA GLU A 23 3.88 10.88 16.90
C GLU A 23 2.68 10.04 16.44
N MET A 24 2.88 9.14 15.47
CA MET A 24 1.87 8.26 14.86
C MET A 24 0.72 9.01 14.17
N LYS A 25 0.95 10.24 13.69
CA LYS A 25 0.00 10.95 12.84
C LYS A 25 0.21 10.60 11.38
N VAL A 26 -0.89 10.53 10.64
CA VAL A 26 -0.85 10.34 9.18
C VAL A 26 -0.35 11.63 8.53
N VAL A 27 0.79 11.52 7.84
CA VAL A 27 1.40 12.63 7.09
C VAL A 27 1.37 12.44 5.58
N GLY A 28 1.04 11.24 5.11
CA GLY A 28 0.87 10.93 3.70
C GLY A 28 0.06 9.67 3.48
N SER A 29 -0.66 9.60 2.37
CA SER A 29 -1.42 8.40 2.01
C SER A 29 -1.54 8.24 0.51
N GLY A 30 -1.66 6.98 0.06
CA GLY A 30 -1.95 6.62 -1.32
C GLY A 30 -2.86 5.42 -1.35
N GLN A 31 -3.82 5.39 -2.28
CA GLN A 31 -4.72 4.26 -2.50
C GLN A 31 -4.93 4.05 -3.99
N LYS A 32 -4.98 2.79 -4.42
CA LYS A 32 -5.23 2.42 -5.81
C LYS A 32 -5.97 1.09 -5.89
N GLU A 33 -7.08 1.09 -6.62
CA GLU A 33 -7.82 -0.13 -6.97
C GLU A 33 -7.09 -0.92 -8.07
N PHE A 34 -7.34 -2.22 -8.13
CA PHE A 34 -6.84 -3.13 -9.16
C PHE A 34 -7.96 -4.09 -9.60
N THR A 35 -7.78 -4.74 -10.75
CA THR A 35 -8.84 -5.50 -11.39
C THR A 35 -9.22 -6.73 -10.58
N GLN A 36 -10.51 -7.03 -10.52
CA GLN A 36 -11.03 -8.28 -9.99
C GLN A 36 -11.37 -9.19 -11.18
N HIS A 37 -10.73 -10.34 -11.29
CA HIS A 37 -10.95 -11.26 -12.41
C HIS A 37 -12.02 -12.30 -12.04
N TYR A 38 -13.04 -12.43 -12.89
CA TYR A 38 -14.15 -13.38 -12.73
C TYR A 38 -14.25 -14.31 -13.96
N PRO A 39 -13.31 -15.26 -14.16
CA PRO A 39 -13.26 -16.09 -15.36
C PRO A 39 -14.41 -17.09 -15.47
N ALA A 40 -15.01 -17.47 -14.34
CA ALA A 40 -16.15 -18.37 -14.24
C ALA A 40 -17.05 -18.05 -13.03
N SER A 41 -18.25 -18.62 -12.99
CA SER A 41 -19.17 -18.43 -11.87
C SER A 41 -18.56 -18.93 -10.57
N GLY A 42 -18.49 -18.03 -9.58
CA GLY A 42 -17.90 -18.31 -8.26
C GLY A 42 -16.37 -18.26 -8.19
N TRP A 43 -15.68 -17.96 -9.30
CA TRP A 43 -14.23 -17.81 -9.33
C TRP A 43 -13.86 -16.34 -9.14
N VAL A 44 -12.86 -16.10 -8.29
CA VAL A 44 -12.29 -14.78 -8.03
C VAL A 44 -10.78 -14.93 -8.09
N GLU A 45 -10.14 -14.19 -8.99
CA GLU A 45 -8.70 -14.23 -9.20
C GLU A 45 -8.13 -12.80 -9.20
N HIS A 46 -6.85 -12.70 -8.86
CA HIS A 46 -6.07 -11.47 -8.97
C HIS A 46 -4.79 -11.74 -9.75
N ASP A 47 -4.40 -10.78 -10.59
CA ASP A 47 -3.07 -10.76 -11.20
C ASP A 47 -2.03 -10.25 -10.17
N PRO A 48 -1.00 -11.05 -9.81
CA PRO A 48 0.06 -10.61 -8.90
C PRO A 48 0.82 -9.37 -9.35
N GLU A 49 0.96 -9.13 -10.66
CA GLU A 49 1.63 -7.94 -11.20
C GLU A 49 0.75 -6.69 -11.07
N GLU A 50 -0.58 -6.83 -11.17
CA GLU A 50 -1.50 -5.74 -10.85
C GLU A 50 -1.47 -5.40 -9.36
N ILE A 51 -1.42 -6.42 -8.49
CA ILE A 51 -1.22 -6.23 -7.05
C ILE A 51 0.09 -5.48 -6.80
N TRP A 52 1.21 -5.98 -7.31
CA TRP A 52 2.53 -5.39 -7.07
C TRP A 52 2.63 -3.95 -7.58
N SER A 53 2.20 -3.70 -8.82
CA SER A 53 2.21 -2.36 -9.40
C SER A 53 1.30 -1.39 -8.64
N SER A 54 0.18 -1.87 -8.07
CA SER A 54 -0.68 -1.05 -7.22
C SER A 54 0.00 -0.66 -5.90
N VAL A 55 0.69 -1.59 -5.23
CA VAL A 55 1.47 -1.30 -4.00
C VAL A 55 2.58 -0.29 -4.25
N VAL A 56 3.35 -0.46 -5.32
CA VAL A 56 4.42 0.50 -5.66
C VAL A 56 3.85 1.88 -5.94
N ALA A 57 2.72 1.97 -6.63
CA ALA A 57 2.06 3.25 -6.91
C ALA A 57 1.57 3.94 -5.63
N THR A 58 1.00 3.19 -4.68
CA THR A 58 0.47 3.76 -3.44
C THR A 58 1.57 4.22 -2.50
N VAL A 59 2.68 3.47 -2.39
CA VAL A 59 3.86 3.90 -1.63
C VAL A 59 4.41 5.22 -2.19
N LYS A 60 4.60 5.31 -3.51
CA LYS A 60 5.05 6.56 -4.15
C LYS A 60 4.10 7.73 -3.88
N ALA A 61 2.79 7.49 -3.98
CA ALA A 61 1.79 8.52 -3.69
C ALA A 61 1.85 8.99 -2.23
N ALA A 62 1.96 8.07 -1.27
CA ALA A 62 2.07 8.41 0.15
C ALA A 62 3.33 9.25 0.44
N MET A 63 4.49 8.82 -0.05
CA MET A 63 5.76 9.54 0.13
C MET A 63 5.74 10.93 -0.52
N ASN A 64 5.25 11.03 -1.77
CA ASN A 64 5.14 12.29 -2.48
C ASN A 64 4.17 13.26 -1.79
N SER A 65 3.03 12.76 -1.29
CA SER A 65 2.06 13.59 -0.57
C SER A 65 2.61 14.15 0.75
N ALA A 66 3.52 13.42 1.40
CA ALA A 66 4.19 13.85 2.62
C ALA A 66 5.44 14.72 2.36
N GLY A 67 5.90 14.82 1.10
CA GLY A 67 7.16 15.47 0.75
C GLY A 67 8.38 14.81 1.41
N ARG A 68 8.40 13.48 1.48
CA ARG A 68 9.45 12.69 2.15
C ARG A 68 10.19 11.77 1.18
N ASP A 69 11.44 11.49 1.52
CA ASP A 69 12.28 10.55 0.78
C ASP A 69 12.32 9.19 1.48
N ALA A 70 12.69 8.14 0.74
CA ALA A 70 12.78 6.79 1.29
C ALA A 70 13.75 6.67 2.49
N SER A 71 14.76 7.55 2.57
CA SER A 71 15.69 7.64 3.69
C SER A 71 15.04 8.09 5.00
N ASP A 72 13.85 8.70 4.96
CA ASP A 72 13.10 9.13 6.15
C ASP A 72 12.30 8.00 6.80
N VAL A 73 12.15 6.85 6.11
CA VAL A 73 11.40 5.69 6.59
C VAL A 73 12.30 4.83 7.47
N ALA A 74 11.92 4.65 8.74
CA ALA A 74 12.63 3.82 9.69
C ALA A 74 12.26 2.33 9.57
N ALA A 75 10.99 2.05 9.25
CA ALA A 75 10.50 0.69 9.05
C ALA A 75 9.28 0.66 8.14
N ILE A 76 9.02 -0.53 7.59
CA ILE A 76 7.84 -0.83 6.78
C ILE A 76 7.02 -1.91 7.49
N GLY A 77 5.75 -1.63 7.76
CA GLY A 77 4.76 -2.61 8.18
C GLY A 77 3.96 -3.09 6.97
N ILE A 78 3.71 -4.39 6.89
CA ILE A 78 2.93 -5.00 5.80
C ILE A 78 1.76 -5.75 6.40
N THR A 79 0.56 -5.47 5.90
CA THR A 79 -0.65 -6.26 6.12
C THR A 79 -1.30 -6.56 4.78
N ASN A 80 -2.03 -7.67 4.70
CA ASN A 80 -2.58 -8.16 3.45
C ASN A 80 -3.93 -8.86 3.66
N GLN A 81 -4.70 -9.01 2.57
CA GLN A 81 -5.78 -10.00 2.51
C GLN A 81 -5.20 -11.39 2.80
N ARG A 82 -5.84 -12.14 3.70
CA ARG A 82 -5.17 -13.27 4.36
C ARG A 82 -5.14 -14.52 3.49
N GLU A 83 -6.30 -15.06 3.15
CA GLU A 83 -6.42 -16.41 2.57
C GLU A 83 -6.07 -16.51 1.08
N THR A 84 -6.08 -15.39 0.36
CA THR A 84 -5.93 -15.31 -1.11
C THR A 84 -4.67 -15.99 -1.62
#